data_AF-A0AAU3QV54-F1
#
_entry.id   AF-A0AAU3QV54-F1
#
_cell.length_a   1.000
_cell.length_b   1.000
_cell.length_c   1.000
_cell.angle_alpha   90.00
_cell.angle_beta   90.00
_cell.angle_gamma   90.00
#
_symmetry.space_group_name_H-M   'P 1'
#
loop_
_entity.id
_entity.type
_entity.pdbx_description
1 polymer ?
#
loop_
_entity_poly.entity_id
_entity_poly.type
_entity_poly.pdbx_seq_one_letter_code
_entity_poly.pdbx_strand_id
1 'polypeptide(L)'
;MRDRLRILADLRAAASHLAPDDMSGGSRIEPLGPAQYAARRGLAPRTVEHSLGPLAATLCLTDPDETAHLAALLCTAFLLTSGGLITSEVGSAFLPRGLARLLSVRHGARAELVEERGEAVRVSWTDTTATGTAGACEEEFDAVVLAVPPTRVPALHPRLAPPTASLFRATRYAPTLQVAFCLDRTTPERSVMLHLPRGRNRCWPPALSSTTSPRTASPGAGDWLRPTSGAVRPNAPGSTATKP
;
A
#
# COMPACT_ATOMS: atom_id res chain seq x y z
N MET A 1 -11.11 -27.57 -9.32
CA MET A 1 -12.43 -27.02 -9.68
C MET A 1 -13.31 -26.78 -8.46
N ARG A 2 -13.55 -27.80 -7.61
CA ARG A 2 -14.32 -27.67 -6.35
C ARG A 2 -13.89 -26.49 -5.47
N ASP A 3 -12.59 -26.33 -5.22
CA ASP A 3 -12.07 -25.26 -4.35
C ASP A 3 -12.35 -23.87 -4.91
N ARG A 4 -12.22 -23.68 -6.23
CA ARG A 4 -12.52 -22.41 -6.90
C ARG A 4 -13.99 -22.01 -6.73
N LEU A 5 -14.91 -22.95 -6.89
CA LEU A 5 -16.35 -22.69 -6.70
C LEU A 5 -16.67 -22.25 -5.27
N ARG A 6 -16.00 -22.84 -4.27
CA ARG A 6 -16.17 -22.44 -2.86
C ARG A 6 -15.65 -21.03 -2.59
N ILE A 7 -14.47 -20.70 -3.11
CA ILE A 7 -13.88 -19.37 -2.99
C ILE A 7 -14.78 -18.33 -3.67
N LEU A 8 -15.29 -18.62 -4.88
CA LEU A 8 -16.18 -17.72 -5.60
C LEU A 8 -17.54 -17.55 -4.88
N ALA A 9 -18.07 -18.61 -4.28
CA ALA A 9 -19.28 -18.52 -3.47
C ALA A 9 -19.07 -17.61 -2.23
N ASP A 10 -17.93 -17.73 -1.57
CA ASP A 10 -17.57 -16.86 -0.44
C ASP A 10 -17.34 -15.42 -0.85
N LEU A 11 -16.65 -15.21 -1.96
CA LEU A 11 -16.43 -13.89 -2.49
C LEU A 11 -17.76 -13.20 -2.80
N ARG A 12 -18.70 -13.94 -3.41
CA ARG A 12 -20.06 -13.43 -3.67
C ARG A 12 -20.81 -13.11 -2.38
N ALA A 13 -20.73 -13.98 -1.37
CA ALA A 13 -21.35 -13.75 -0.08
C ALA A 13 -20.73 -12.56 0.68
N ALA A 14 -19.43 -12.33 0.51
CA ALA A 14 -18.71 -11.23 1.11
C ALA A 14 -18.80 -9.91 0.32
N ALA A 15 -19.29 -9.92 -0.92
CA ALA A 15 -19.24 -8.76 -1.82
C ALA A 15 -19.89 -7.50 -1.22
N SER A 16 -21.02 -7.65 -0.51
CA SER A 16 -21.70 -6.53 0.16
C SER A 16 -20.95 -5.96 1.37
N HIS A 17 -19.90 -6.64 1.83
CA HIS A 17 -19.05 -6.22 2.94
C HIS A 17 -17.67 -5.74 2.47
N LEU A 18 -17.41 -5.82 1.17
CA LEU A 18 -16.15 -5.47 0.53
C LEU A 18 -16.36 -4.36 -0.51
N ALA A 19 -17.34 -3.49 -0.26
CA ALA A 19 -17.60 -2.34 -1.10
C ALA A 19 -16.40 -1.37 -0.99
N PRO A 20 -15.80 -0.91 -2.10
CA PRO A 20 -14.60 -0.06 -2.07
C PRO A 20 -14.80 1.24 -1.28
N ASP A 21 -16.02 1.73 -1.20
CA ASP A 21 -16.48 2.93 -0.53
C ASP A 21 -16.85 2.71 0.95
N ASP A 22 -17.21 1.47 1.33
CA ASP A 22 -17.54 1.11 2.71
C ASP A 22 -17.01 -0.28 3.08
N MET A 23 -15.87 -0.26 3.78
CA MET A 23 -15.22 -1.46 4.31
C MET A 23 -15.60 -1.75 5.78
N SER A 24 -16.56 -1.02 6.36
CA SER A 24 -16.99 -1.22 7.75
C SER A 24 -17.56 -2.63 7.98
N GLY A 25 -18.18 -3.22 6.95
CA GLY A 25 -18.68 -4.59 6.93
C GLY A 25 -17.58 -5.65 7.10
N GLY A 26 -16.33 -5.33 6.74
CA GLY A 26 -15.19 -6.23 6.89
C GLY A 26 -14.91 -6.63 8.34
N SER A 27 -15.30 -5.80 9.32
CA SER A 27 -15.20 -6.11 10.76
C SER A 27 -16.04 -7.32 11.19
N ARG A 28 -17.06 -7.68 10.41
CA ARG A 28 -17.92 -8.85 10.64
C ARG A 28 -17.29 -10.14 10.13
N ILE A 29 -16.22 -10.05 9.35
CA ILE A 29 -15.51 -11.21 8.81
C ILE A 29 -14.46 -11.62 9.83
N GLU A 30 -14.56 -12.85 10.30
CA GLU A 30 -13.60 -13.43 11.25
C GLU A 30 -12.17 -13.34 10.69
N PRO A 31 -11.20 -12.82 11.45
CA PRO A 31 -9.83 -12.62 10.97
C PRO A 31 -9.04 -13.93 10.98
N LEU A 32 -9.43 -14.88 10.14
CA LEU A 32 -8.71 -16.13 9.93
C LEU A 32 -7.52 -15.91 9.00
N GLY A 33 -6.40 -16.57 9.27
CA GLY A 33 -5.31 -16.72 8.30
C GLY A 33 -5.72 -17.63 7.13
N PRO A 34 -5.01 -17.60 5.98
CA PRO A 34 -5.35 -18.40 4.79
C PRO A 34 -5.42 -19.92 5.06
N ALA A 35 -4.51 -20.46 5.88
CA ALA A 35 -4.50 -21.87 6.23
C ALA A 35 -5.72 -22.27 7.10
N GLN A 36 -6.08 -21.44 8.09
CA GLN A 36 -7.24 -21.65 8.95
C GLN A 36 -8.55 -21.58 8.16
N TYR A 37 -8.68 -20.57 7.28
CA TYR A 37 -9.80 -20.46 6.35
C TYR A 37 -9.91 -21.71 5.47
N ALA A 38 -8.81 -22.18 4.88
CA ALA A 38 -8.81 -23.37 4.05
C ALA A 38 -9.21 -24.64 4.80
N ALA A 39 -8.72 -24.83 6.03
CA ALA A 39 -9.12 -25.95 6.89
C ALA A 39 -10.62 -25.92 7.17
N ARG A 40 -11.17 -24.77 7.56
CA ARG A 40 -12.61 -24.59 7.84
C ARG A 40 -13.48 -24.86 6.61
N ARG A 41 -13.01 -24.47 5.43
CA ARG A 41 -13.75 -24.65 4.16
C ARG A 41 -13.46 -25.98 3.46
N GLY A 42 -12.61 -26.82 4.05
CA GLY A 42 -12.16 -28.09 3.47
C GLY A 42 -11.51 -27.91 2.10
N LEU A 43 -10.70 -26.87 1.93
CA LEU A 43 -9.91 -26.62 0.72
C LEU A 43 -8.64 -27.46 0.76
N ALA A 44 -8.12 -27.83 -0.42
CA ALA A 44 -6.88 -28.58 -0.50
C ALA A 44 -5.68 -27.70 -0.07
N PRO A 45 -4.64 -28.26 0.59
CA PRO A 45 -3.45 -27.50 0.97
C PRO A 45 -2.79 -26.74 -0.19
N ARG A 46 -2.74 -27.36 -1.37
CA ARG A 46 -2.24 -26.73 -2.61
C ARG A 46 -2.99 -25.46 -3.02
N THR A 47 -4.25 -25.32 -2.62
CA THR A 47 -5.05 -24.11 -2.90
C THR A 47 -4.60 -22.94 -2.02
N VAL A 48 -4.14 -23.22 -0.79
CA VAL A 48 -3.49 -22.21 0.04
C VAL A 48 -2.16 -21.81 -0.59
N GLU A 49 -1.32 -22.80 -0.90
CA GLU A 49 0.05 -22.57 -1.37
C GLU A 49 0.10 -21.84 -2.73
N HIS A 50 -0.77 -22.20 -3.67
CA HIS A 50 -0.72 -21.69 -5.05
C HIS A 50 -1.80 -20.67 -5.38
N SER A 51 -2.67 -20.29 -4.45
CA SER A 51 -3.71 -19.29 -4.73
C SER A 51 -3.92 -18.33 -3.57
N LEU A 52 -4.46 -18.79 -2.44
CA LEU A 52 -4.84 -17.88 -1.35
C LEU A 52 -3.63 -17.17 -0.73
N GLY A 53 -2.56 -17.91 -0.46
CA GLY A 53 -1.32 -17.35 0.08
C GLY A 53 -0.72 -16.28 -0.84
N PRO A 54 -0.42 -16.61 -2.12
CA PRO A 54 0.09 -15.64 -3.08
C PRO A 54 -0.81 -14.40 -3.26
N LEU A 55 -2.13 -14.55 -3.31
CA LEU A 55 -3.05 -13.42 -3.47
C LEU A 55 -3.10 -12.52 -2.22
N ALA A 56 -3.18 -13.11 -1.03
CA ALA A 56 -3.13 -12.34 0.23
C ALA A 56 -1.80 -11.60 0.37
N ALA A 57 -0.70 -12.32 0.09
CA ALA A 57 0.63 -11.75 0.04
C ALA A 57 0.63 -10.54 -0.92
N THR A 58 0.20 -10.73 -2.16
CA THR A 58 0.24 -9.70 -3.21
C THR A 58 -0.48 -8.42 -2.81
N LEU A 59 -1.60 -8.53 -2.12
CA LEU A 59 -2.35 -7.37 -1.66
C LEU A 59 -1.71 -6.66 -0.47
N CYS A 60 -1.14 -7.41 0.49
CA CYS A 60 -0.66 -6.87 1.75
C CYS A 60 0.86 -6.67 1.84
N LEU A 61 1.61 -7.20 0.86
CA LEU A 61 3.07 -7.20 0.83
C LEU A 61 3.73 -7.79 2.09
N THR A 62 3.03 -8.68 2.80
CA THR A 62 3.53 -9.39 4.00
C THR A 62 3.33 -10.90 3.91
N ASP A 63 3.81 -11.63 4.91
CA ASP A 63 3.58 -13.06 4.99
C ASP A 63 2.07 -13.40 5.02
N PRO A 64 1.53 -14.26 4.12
CA PRO A 64 0.17 -14.75 4.18
C PRO A 64 -0.20 -15.32 5.54
N ASP A 65 0.74 -15.93 6.28
CA ASP A 65 0.48 -16.42 7.64
C ASP A 65 0.26 -15.30 8.65
N GLU A 66 0.70 -14.07 8.34
CA GLU A 66 0.45 -12.84 9.09
C GLU A 66 -0.71 -12.01 8.54
N THR A 67 -1.33 -12.43 7.42
CA THR A 67 -2.47 -11.73 6.82
C THR A 67 -3.78 -12.43 7.12
N ALA A 68 -4.88 -11.66 7.08
CA ALA A 68 -6.21 -12.23 6.99
C ALA A 68 -6.44 -12.82 5.59
N HIS A 69 -7.12 -13.97 5.51
CA HIS A 69 -7.60 -14.57 4.26
C HIS A 69 -8.46 -13.60 3.42
N LEU A 70 -9.07 -12.60 4.08
CA LEU A 70 -9.84 -11.56 3.44
C LEU A 70 -9.01 -10.80 2.40
N ALA A 71 -7.70 -10.64 2.61
CA ALA A 71 -6.81 -10.03 1.63
C ALA A 71 -6.79 -10.83 0.32
N ALA A 72 -6.80 -12.17 0.37
CA ALA A 72 -6.87 -12.99 -0.83
C ALA A 72 -8.21 -12.82 -1.55
N LEU A 73 -9.32 -12.75 -0.81
CA LEU A 73 -10.65 -12.56 -1.37
C LEU A 73 -10.77 -11.17 -2.04
N LEU A 74 -10.31 -10.12 -1.37
CA LEU A 74 -10.25 -8.76 -1.90
C LEU A 74 -9.40 -8.69 -3.17
N CYS A 75 -8.21 -9.30 -3.16
CA CYS A 75 -7.35 -9.36 -4.34
C CYS A 75 -8.06 -10.09 -5.50
N THR A 76 -8.74 -11.20 -5.20
CA THR A 76 -9.54 -11.94 -6.20
C THR A 76 -10.67 -11.06 -6.75
N ALA A 77 -11.40 -10.36 -5.88
CA ALA A 77 -12.46 -9.44 -6.27
C ALA A 77 -11.93 -8.38 -7.25
N PHE A 78 -10.85 -7.71 -6.87
CA PHE A 78 -10.19 -6.69 -7.66
C PHE A 78 -9.78 -7.22 -9.05
N LEU A 79 -9.17 -8.40 -9.12
CA LEU A 79 -8.78 -9.00 -10.40
C LEU A 79 -9.98 -9.37 -11.29
N LEU A 80 -11.12 -9.71 -10.70
CA LEU A 80 -12.35 -10.04 -11.44
C LEU A 80 -13.14 -8.82 -11.89
N THR A 81 -13.12 -7.72 -11.13
CA THR A 81 -13.98 -6.54 -11.36
C THR A 81 -13.27 -5.37 -12.01
N SER A 82 -11.95 -5.25 -11.88
CA SER A 82 -11.20 -4.06 -12.36
C SER A 82 -11.19 -3.89 -13.88
N GLY A 83 -11.58 -4.90 -14.66
CA GLY A 83 -11.47 -4.87 -16.12
C GLY A 83 -10.02 -4.84 -16.63
N GLY A 84 -9.05 -5.02 -15.72
CA GLY A 84 -7.62 -4.95 -16.01
C GLY A 84 -6.87 -4.03 -15.05
N LEU A 85 -5.55 -4.02 -15.18
CA LEU A 85 -4.70 -3.12 -14.41
C LEU A 85 -4.63 -1.76 -15.12
N ILE A 86 -5.07 -0.71 -14.43
CA ILE A 86 -4.97 0.65 -14.94
C ILE A 86 -3.52 1.07 -14.89
N THR A 87 -2.95 1.33 -16.07
CA THR A 87 -1.64 1.97 -16.19
C THR A 87 -1.73 3.15 -17.14
N SER A 88 -0.76 4.05 -17.01
CA SER A 88 -0.63 5.23 -17.87
C SER A 88 0.76 5.24 -18.46
N GLU A 89 0.89 5.73 -19.69
CA GLU A 89 2.18 5.83 -20.39
C GLU A 89 3.19 6.70 -19.63
N VAL A 90 2.71 7.63 -18.79
CA VAL A 90 3.54 8.50 -17.95
C VAL A 90 3.69 7.97 -16.52
N GLY A 91 3.29 6.72 -16.27
CA GLY A 91 3.33 6.04 -14.98
C GLY A 91 2.19 6.43 -14.03
N SER A 92 2.07 5.75 -12.90
CA SER A 92 0.99 5.94 -11.91
C SER A 92 0.97 7.35 -11.29
N ALA A 93 2.08 8.08 -11.34
CA ALA A 93 2.16 9.45 -10.86
C ALA A 93 1.32 10.45 -11.66
N PHE A 94 0.81 10.08 -12.84
CA PHE A 94 -0.02 10.96 -13.67
C PHE A 94 -1.27 11.47 -12.94
N LEU A 95 -1.94 10.57 -12.22
CA LEU A 95 -3.21 10.87 -11.55
C LEU A 95 -3.01 11.86 -10.40
N PRO A 96 -2.14 11.60 -9.39
CA PRO A 96 -1.93 12.56 -8.31
C PRO A 96 -1.36 13.89 -8.81
N ARG A 97 -0.49 13.89 -9.84
CA ARG A 97 -0.01 15.14 -10.45
C ARG A 97 -1.10 15.91 -11.20
N GLY A 98 -1.99 15.19 -11.89
CA GLY A 98 -3.14 15.79 -12.56
C GLY A 98 -4.10 16.43 -11.56
N LEU A 99 -4.44 15.71 -10.50
CA LEU A 99 -5.28 16.22 -9.41
C LEU A 99 -4.65 17.44 -8.73
N ALA A 100 -3.34 17.43 -8.46
CA ALA A 100 -2.65 18.56 -7.84
C ALA A 100 -2.68 19.85 -8.68
N ARG A 101 -2.92 19.76 -9.99
CA ARG A 101 -3.11 20.96 -10.86
C ARG A 101 -4.50 21.56 -10.74
N LEU A 102 -5.47 20.79 -10.25
CA LEU A 102 -6.88 21.20 -10.13
C LEU A 102 -7.24 21.57 -8.69
N LEU A 103 -6.33 21.36 -7.73
CA LEU A 103 -6.55 21.54 -6.31
C LEU A 103 -5.50 22.50 -5.74
N SER A 104 -5.88 23.22 -4.69
CA SER A 104 -4.95 24.04 -3.91
C SER A 104 -4.05 23.15 -3.04
N VAL A 105 -2.90 22.73 -3.59
CA VAL A 105 -1.93 21.86 -2.89
C VAL A 105 -0.72 22.67 -2.46
N ARG A 106 -0.41 22.65 -1.16
CA ARG A 106 0.84 23.19 -0.61
C ARG A 106 1.86 22.07 -0.43
N HIS A 107 2.96 22.12 -1.17
CA HIS A 107 4.08 21.19 -1.02
C HIS A 107 5.06 21.67 0.06
N GLY A 108 5.79 20.73 0.67
CA GLY A 108 6.74 21.02 1.74
C GLY A 108 6.12 21.52 3.05
N ALA A 109 4.79 21.55 3.14
CA ALA A 109 4.06 21.76 4.39
C ALA A 109 4.02 20.44 5.19
N ARG A 110 4.54 20.48 6.41
CA ARG A 110 4.50 19.35 7.35
C ARG A 110 3.61 19.69 8.53
N ALA A 111 2.45 19.05 8.62
CA ALA A 111 1.59 19.14 9.80
C ALA A 111 2.30 18.54 11.02
N GLU A 112 2.22 19.24 12.15
CA GLU A 112 2.82 18.82 13.42
C GLU A 112 1.75 18.58 14.49
N LEU A 113 0.66 19.35 14.50
CA LEU A 113 -0.40 19.25 15.50
C LEU A 113 -1.76 19.62 14.92
N VAL A 114 -2.80 18.91 15.37
CA VAL A 114 -4.21 19.11 15.04
C VAL A 114 -5.00 19.13 16.35
N GLU A 115 -5.57 20.30 16.65
CA GLU A 115 -6.33 20.54 17.88
C GLU A 115 -7.76 21.00 17.58
N GLU A 116 -8.72 20.36 18.23
CA GLU A 116 -10.12 20.83 18.24
C GLU A 116 -10.27 22.04 19.18
N ARG A 117 -10.91 23.10 18.68
CA ARG A 117 -11.14 24.39 19.33
C ARG A 117 -12.59 24.83 19.12
N GLY A 118 -13.51 24.29 19.91
CA GLY A 118 -14.93 24.60 19.79
C GLY A 118 -15.50 24.03 18.49
N GLU A 119 -15.95 24.89 17.58
CA GLU A 119 -16.48 24.52 16.26
C GLU A 119 -15.41 24.48 15.17
N ALA A 120 -14.17 24.86 15.48
CA ALA A 120 -13.05 24.86 14.53
C ALA A 120 -11.98 23.84 14.92
N VAL A 121 -11.11 23.52 13.96
CA VAL A 121 -9.91 22.71 14.11
C VAL A 121 -8.70 23.56 13.74
N ARG A 122 -7.76 23.71 14.67
CA ARG A 122 -6.49 24.39 14.43
C ARG A 122 -5.44 23.39 13.99
N VAL A 123 -4.71 23.72 12.93
CA VAL A 123 -3.58 22.93 12.43
C VAL A 123 -2.31 23.75 12.54
N SER A 124 -1.34 23.25 13.30
CA SER A 124 0.03 23.79 13.34
C SER A 124 0.90 22.98 12.38
N TRP A 125 1.66 23.67 11.53
CA TRP A 125 2.49 23.05 10.50
C TRP A 125 3.77 23.86 10.24
N THR A 126 4.75 23.24 9.58
CA THR A 126 6.01 23.89 9.19
C THR A 126 6.17 23.92 7.67
N ASP A 127 6.63 25.04 7.13
CA ASP A 127 6.98 25.19 5.71
C ASP A 127 8.47 24.89 5.49
N THR A 128 8.77 23.78 4.82
CA THR A 128 10.16 23.40 4.50
C THR A 128 10.66 23.94 3.16
N THR A 129 9.82 24.66 2.40
CA THR A 129 10.19 25.28 1.12
C THR A 129 10.76 26.69 1.28
N ALA A 130 10.51 27.35 2.41
CA ALA A 130 11.07 28.65 2.72
C ALA A 130 12.61 28.53 2.88
N THR A 131 13.35 29.25 2.04
CA THR A 131 14.81 29.14 1.83
C THR A 131 15.67 29.69 2.98
N GLY A 132 15.37 29.38 4.24
CA GLY A 132 16.25 29.79 5.34
C GLY A 132 15.86 29.33 6.75
N THR A 133 14.58 29.12 7.01
CA THR A 133 14.11 28.65 8.32
C THR A 133 12.72 28.06 8.16
N ALA A 134 12.49 26.86 8.71
CA ALA A 134 11.15 26.28 8.71
C ALA A 134 10.22 27.20 9.49
N GLY A 135 9.35 27.92 8.77
CA GLY A 135 8.39 28.83 9.38
C GLY A 135 7.32 28.02 10.08
N ALA A 136 7.14 28.24 11.39
CA ALA A 136 5.97 27.72 12.08
C ALA A 136 4.74 28.51 11.62
N CYS A 137 3.71 27.78 11.20
CA CYS A 137 2.46 28.33 10.71
C CYS A 137 1.29 27.71 11.47
N GLU A 138 0.24 28.50 11.66
CA GLU A 138 -1.03 28.04 12.22
C GLU A 138 -2.17 28.50 11.32
N GLU A 139 -3.15 27.64 11.14
CA GLU A 139 -4.33 27.90 10.32
C GLU A 139 -5.55 27.18 10.94
N GLU A 140 -6.74 27.77 10.82
CA GLU A 140 -7.98 27.23 11.37
C GLU A 140 -8.92 26.79 10.24
N PHE A 141 -9.62 25.67 10.46
CA PHE A 141 -10.51 25.03 9.50
C PHE A 141 -11.77 24.53 10.19
N ASP A 142 -12.88 24.38 9.47
CA ASP A 142 -14.10 23.78 10.01
C ASP A 142 -13.94 22.26 10.25
N ALA A 143 -13.08 21.62 9.46
CA ALA A 143 -12.80 20.19 9.56
C ALA A 143 -11.40 19.84 9.02
N VAL A 144 -10.85 18.71 9.48
CA VAL A 144 -9.55 18.19 9.04
C VAL A 144 -9.66 16.70 8.70
N VAL A 145 -9.06 16.30 7.58
CA VAL A 145 -8.91 14.89 7.18
C VAL A 145 -7.44 14.48 7.29
N LEU A 146 -7.16 13.47 8.12
CA LEU A 146 -5.80 12.97 8.34
C LEU A 146 -5.45 11.85 7.36
N ALA A 147 -4.97 12.23 6.16
CA ALA A 147 -4.49 11.30 5.15
C ALA A 147 -2.99 10.93 5.34
N VAL A 148 -2.61 10.50 6.55
CA VAL A 148 -1.24 10.10 6.91
C VAL A 148 -1.19 8.63 7.32
N PRO A 149 0.01 7.99 7.37
CA PRO A 149 0.13 6.66 7.95
C PRO A 149 -0.54 6.59 9.34
N PRO A 150 -1.37 5.58 9.64
CA PRO A 150 -2.14 5.51 10.88
C PRO A 150 -1.28 5.63 12.14
N THR A 151 -0.06 5.09 12.14
CA THR A 151 0.88 5.17 13.25
C THR A 151 1.30 6.61 13.61
N ARG A 152 1.16 7.58 12.70
CA ARG A 152 1.45 8.99 12.94
C ARG A 152 0.26 9.78 13.50
N VAL A 153 -0.96 9.27 13.32
CA VAL A 153 -2.19 9.96 13.69
C VAL A 153 -2.23 10.35 15.18
N PRO A 154 -1.85 9.48 16.15
CA PRO A 154 -1.87 9.85 17.57
C PRO A 154 -0.89 10.95 17.97
N ALA A 155 0.19 11.15 17.22
CA ALA A 155 1.12 12.25 17.48
C ALA A 155 0.57 13.57 16.95
N LEU A 156 -0.07 13.55 15.77
CA LEU A 156 -0.71 14.73 15.18
C LEU A 156 -1.96 15.15 15.95
N HIS A 157 -2.75 14.19 16.46
CA HIS A 157 -3.99 14.47 17.16
C HIS A 157 -4.00 13.80 18.55
N PRO A 158 -3.41 14.47 19.56
CA PRO A 158 -3.19 13.87 20.88
C PRO A 158 -4.47 13.68 21.70
N ARG A 159 -5.60 14.28 21.30
CA ARG A 159 -6.89 14.17 21.98
C ARG A 159 -7.73 12.97 21.56
N LEU A 160 -7.20 12.09 20.70
CA LEU A 160 -7.89 10.85 20.35
C LEU A 160 -8.24 10.03 21.58
N ALA A 161 -9.44 9.44 21.57
CA ALA A 161 -9.85 8.49 22.59
C ALA A 161 -8.81 7.35 22.71
N PRO A 162 -8.45 6.91 23.93
CA PRO A 162 -7.39 5.91 24.13
C PRO A 162 -7.54 4.62 23.32
N PRO A 163 -8.75 4.03 23.15
CA PRO A 163 -8.92 2.84 22.30
C PRO A 163 -8.55 3.09 20.84
N THR A 164 -8.95 4.23 20.27
CA THR A 164 -8.68 4.63 18.89
C THR A 164 -7.19 4.89 18.68
N ALA A 165 -6.55 5.63 19.60
CA ALA A 165 -5.11 5.86 19.57
C ALA A 165 -4.32 4.55 19.63
N SER A 166 -4.79 3.58 20.42
CA SER A 166 -4.15 2.26 20.56
C SER A 166 -4.26 1.44 19.27
N LEU A 167 -5.42 1.45 18.61
CA LEU A 167 -5.62 0.81 17.31
C LEU A 167 -4.64 1.35 16.25
N PHE A 168 -4.50 2.67 16.17
CA PHE A 168 -3.59 3.30 15.22
C PHE A 168 -2.12 2.96 15.49
N ARG A 169 -1.70 2.90 16.76
CA ARG A 169 -0.34 2.49 17.13
C ARG A 169 -0.06 1.02 16.83
N ALA A 170 -1.08 0.16 16.93
CA ALA A 170 -0.94 -1.28 16.67
C ALA A 170 -0.85 -1.61 15.16
N THR A 171 -1.09 -0.64 14.28
CA THR A 171 -1.02 -0.86 12.83
C THR A 171 0.41 -1.19 12.40
N ARG A 172 0.58 -2.34 11.73
CA ARG A 172 1.87 -2.80 11.21
C ARG A 172 2.01 -2.46 9.74
N TYR A 173 3.23 -2.10 9.36
CA TYR A 173 3.61 -1.88 7.96
C TYR A 173 4.64 -2.93 7.55
N ALA A 174 4.44 -3.51 6.36
CA ALA A 174 5.44 -4.35 5.75
C ALA A 174 6.48 -3.47 5.04
N PRO A 175 7.79 -3.58 5.37
CA PRO A 175 8.82 -2.91 4.60
C PRO A 175 8.85 -3.52 3.19
N THR A 176 8.89 -2.66 2.16
CA THR A 176 8.93 -3.10 0.76
C THR A 176 10.21 -2.58 0.11
N LEU A 177 10.96 -3.48 -0.52
CA LEU A 177 12.06 -3.14 -1.42
C LEU A 177 11.63 -3.44 -2.85
N GLN A 178 11.54 -2.40 -3.67
CA GLN A 178 11.29 -2.56 -5.09
C GLN A 178 12.62 -2.57 -5.84
N VAL A 179 12.91 -3.67 -6.52
CA VAL A 179 14.07 -3.80 -7.41
C VAL A 179 13.57 -3.83 -8.85
N ALA A 180 14.02 -2.87 -9.65
CA ALA A 180 13.75 -2.85 -11.08
C ALA A 180 15.00 -3.37 -11.80
N PHE A 181 14.83 -4.44 -12.58
CA PHE A 181 15.81 -4.89 -13.55
C PHE A 181 15.45 -4.29 -14.89
N CYS A 182 16.44 -3.87 -15.67
CA CYS A 182 16.23 -3.47 -17.05
C CYS A 182 16.82 -4.54 -17.95
N LEU A 183 16.08 -4.89 -19.01
CA LEU A 183 16.47 -5.96 -19.92
C LEU A 183 16.87 -5.35 -21.25
N ASP A 184 17.91 -5.90 -21.89
CA ASP A 184 18.34 -5.43 -23.21
C ASP A 184 17.34 -5.77 -24.33
N ARG A 185 16.30 -6.55 -24.02
CA ARG A 185 15.31 -7.07 -24.97
C ARG A 185 14.01 -7.44 -24.26
N THR A 186 12.91 -7.36 -24.99
CA THR A 186 11.57 -7.72 -24.49
C THR A 186 11.49 -9.21 -24.14
N THR A 187 10.79 -9.53 -23.05
CA THR A 187 10.48 -10.92 -22.66
C THR A 187 9.30 -11.46 -23.47
N PRO A 188 9.27 -12.75 -23.86
CA PRO A 188 8.09 -13.35 -24.48
C PRO A 188 6.93 -13.57 -23.50
N GLU A 189 7.16 -13.42 -22.19
CA GLU A 189 6.14 -13.54 -21.16
C GLU A 189 5.09 -12.44 -21.28
N ARG A 190 3.80 -12.83 -21.25
CA ARG A 190 2.66 -11.90 -21.38
C ARG A 190 1.99 -11.59 -20.04
N SER A 191 2.34 -12.34 -18.99
CA SER A 191 1.83 -12.11 -17.65
C SER A 191 2.28 -10.75 -17.13
N VAL A 192 1.39 -10.08 -16.40
CA VAL A 192 1.73 -8.83 -15.70
C VAL A 192 2.46 -9.12 -14.38
N MET A 193 2.13 -10.25 -13.76
CA MET A 193 2.67 -10.62 -12.46
C MET A 193 2.93 -12.12 -12.44
N LEU A 194 4.11 -12.50 -11.94
CA LEU A 194 4.51 -13.90 -11.82
C LEU A 194 4.56 -14.29 -10.34
N HIS A 195 3.59 -15.08 -9.90
CA HIS A 195 3.61 -15.63 -8.54
C HIS A 195 4.53 -16.85 -8.46
N LEU A 196 5.63 -16.69 -7.73
CA LEU A 196 6.55 -17.78 -7.46
C LEU A 196 6.18 -18.47 -6.12
N PRO A 197 6.01 -19.80 -6.10
CA PRO A 197 5.81 -20.53 -4.86
C PRO A 197 7.01 -20.35 -3.91
N ARG A 198 6.70 -20.18 -2.62
CA ARG A 198 7.68 -19.82 -1.59
C ARG A 198 8.69 -20.91 -1.25
N GLY A 199 8.32 -22.18 -1.47
CA GLY A 199 9.19 -23.31 -1.14
C GLY A 199 10.57 -23.25 -1.82
N ARG A 200 10.69 -22.54 -2.95
CA ARG A 200 11.96 -22.35 -3.67
C ARG A 200 12.45 -20.90 -3.74
N ASN A 201 11.61 -19.93 -3.37
CA ASN A 201 11.89 -18.50 -3.54
C ASN A 201 11.50 -17.74 -2.28
N ARG A 202 12.49 -17.11 -1.62
CA ARG A 202 12.24 -16.22 -0.46
C ARG A 202 11.89 -14.79 -0.86
N CYS A 203 12.02 -14.46 -2.14
CA CYS A 203 11.70 -13.14 -2.66
C CYS A 203 10.24 -13.04 -3.09
N TRP A 204 9.69 -11.84 -2.96
CA TRP A 204 8.37 -11.49 -3.47
C TRP A 204 8.26 -11.71 -4.99
N PRO A 205 7.07 -12.03 -5.50
CA PRO A 205 6.85 -12.24 -6.92
C PRO A 205 7.30 -11.04 -7.76
N PRO A 206 8.10 -11.25 -8.83
CA PRO A 206 8.42 -10.17 -9.75
C PRO A 206 7.17 -9.72 -10.49
N ALA A 207 7.01 -8.39 -10.63
CA ALA A 207 6.06 -7.79 -11.55
C ALA A 207 6.79 -7.44 -12.85
N LEU A 208 6.17 -7.76 -13.99
CA LEU A 208 6.70 -7.42 -15.31
C LEU A 208 6.09 -6.09 -15.74
N SER A 209 6.86 -5.01 -15.59
CA SER A 209 6.37 -3.65 -15.84
C SER A 209 6.22 -3.32 -17.34
N SER A 210 7.00 -3.98 -18.20
CA SER A 210 6.96 -3.79 -19.64
C SER A 210 5.71 -4.35 -20.33
N THR A 211 5.04 -5.35 -19.76
CA THR A 211 3.77 -5.87 -20.29
C THR A 211 2.59 -4.95 -19.98
N THR A 212 2.66 -4.14 -18.91
CA THR A 212 1.58 -3.21 -18.56
C THR A 212 1.68 -1.88 -19.29
N SER A 213 2.88 -1.40 -19.59
CA SER A 213 3.07 -0.13 -20.30
C SER A 213 4.23 -0.24 -21.30
N PRO A 214 4.01 -0.79 -22.51
CA PRO A 214 5.10 -1.02 -23.47
C PRO A 214 5.88 0.24 -23.88
N ARG A 215 5.25 1.41 -23.74
CA ARG A 215 5.82 2.72 -24.09
C ARG A 215 6.69 3.35 -22.99
N THR A 216 6.72 2.80 -21.77
CA THR A 216 7.64 3.28 -20.73
C THR A 216 9.07 2.79 -20.96
N ALA A 217 9.25 1.76 -21.80
CA ALA A 217 10.56 1.29 -22.21
C ALA A 217 11.06 2.06 -23.45
N SER A 218 12.36 2.32 -23.53
CA SER A 218 12.97 2.90 -24.75
C SER A 218 12.81 1.92 -25.92
N PRO A 219 12.64 2.39 -27.18
CA PRO A 219 12.50 1.50 -28.33
C PRO A 219 13.64 0.47 -28.39
N GLY A 220 13.30 -0.82 -28.34
CA GLY A 220 14.27 -1.93 -28.36
C GLY A 220 14.81 -2.39 -27.01
N ALA A 221 14.58 -1.64 -25.92
CA ALA A 221 14.92 -2.04 -24.56
C ALA A 221 13.67 -2.54 -23.81
N GLY A 222 13.86 -3.43 -22.84
CA GLY A 222 12.89 -3.75 -21.81
C GLY A 222 13.08 -2.88 -20.56
N ASP A 223 11.96 -2.39 -20.03
CA ASP A 223 11.75 -1.64 -18.77
C ASP A 223 12.11 -0.14 -18.75
N TRP A 224 11.44 0.62 -17.86
CA TRP A 224 12.02 1.60 -16.91
C TRP A 224 10.96 2.18 -15.94
N LEU A 225 11.28 2.19 -14.65
CA LEU A 225 10.76 3.12 -13.63
C LEU A 225 11.93 4.04 -13.26
N ARG A 226 11.96 5.26 -13.80
CA ARG A 226 13.02 6.25 -13.52
C ARG A 226 12.91 6.66 -12.04
N PRO A 227 13.96 6.51 -11.21
CA PRO A 227 14.00 7.22 -9.94
C PRO A 227 14.08 8.72 -10.26
N THR A 228 13.06 9.48 -9.86
CA THR A 228 13.20 10.95 -9.80
C THR A 228 14.35 11.23 -8.85
N SER A 229 15.37 11.94 -9.34
CA SER A 229 16.57 12.29 -8.59
C SER A 229 16.21 13.06 -7.31
N GLY A 230 16.21 12.35 -6.20
CA GLY A 230 16.39 12.87 -4.86
C GLY A 230 17.39 11.94 -4.20
N ALA A 231 18.68 12.17 -4.45
CA ALA A 231 19.75 11.39 -3.86
C ALA A 231 19.74 11.59 -2.34
N VAL A 232 19.09 10.68 -1.61
CA VAL A 232 19.27 10.54 -0.17
C VAL A 232 20.66 9.93 0.01
N ARG A 233 21.64 10.76 0.35
CA ARG A 233 22.93 10.28 0.85
C ARG A 233 22.67 9.48 2.14
N PRO A 234 23.16 8.24 2.27
CA PRO A 234 23.12 7.56 3.55
C PRO A 234 23.98 8.33 4.55
N ASN A 235 23.38 8.69 5.69
CA ASN A 235 24.10 9.22 6.85
C ASN A 235 25.12 8.16 7.30
N ALA A 236 26.40 8.49 7.22
CA ALA A 236 27.45 7.70 7.86
C ALA A 236 27.28 7.82 9.40
N PRO A 237 27.32 6.72 10.16
CA PRO A 237 27.30 6.79 11.60
C PRO A 237 28.59 7.45 12.10
N GLY A 238 28.45 8.61 12.73
CA GLY A 238 29.53 9.28 13.45
C GLY A 238 30.01 8.42 14.61
N SER A 239 31.23 7.91 14.50
CA SER A 239 31.97 7.30 15.59
C SER A 239 32.38 8.38 16.59
N THR A 240 31.72 8.43 17.75
CA THR A 240 32.27 9.07 18.94
C THR A 240 32.98 8.02 19.77
N ALA A 241 34.26 7.80 19.49
CA ALA A 241 35.16 7.11 20.40
C ALA A 241 35.76 8.13 21.37
N THR A 242 35.17 8.24 22.55
CA THR A 242 35.81 8.86 23.72
C THR A 242 36.63 7.78 24.41
N LYS A 243 37.94 7.98 24.54
CA LYS A 243 38.79 7.25 25.49
C LYS A 243 39.35 8.26 26.51
N PRO A 244 39.57 7.80 27.76
CA PRO A 244 39.95 8.64 28.90
C PRO A 244 41.33 9.28 28.75
#